data_AF-Q09848-F1
#
_entry.id   AF-Q09848-F1
#
_cell.length_a   1.000
_cell.length_b   1.000
_cell.length_c   1.000
_cell.angle_alpha   90.00
_cell.angle_beta   90.00
_cell.angle_gamma   90.00
#
_symmetry.space_group_name_H-M   'P 1'
#
loop_
_entity.id
_entity.type
_entity.pdbx_description
1 polymer ?
#
loop_
_entity_poly.entity_id
_entity_poly.type
_entity_poly.pdbx_seq_one_letter_code
_entity_poly.pdbx_strand_id
1 'polypeptide(L)'
;MDSGTSVVSISADILRPPVLTAAQTFGDNENECRVRLVLTAQQVQEWNLLPQDIQQEILKNGQVRVETYSSSNTARKIFICTSSVSNLASSIPALIKVVTPTKEEDASLNINLAVSSLILGSKVLIHQNLIPSLFSVSNSTKLLYSASLLPRSSERLVTLETNEIDASVVIETLLKYILSRISFIPRVSVVPYIPDAAYGIYGSPSTFTQFNHMSSMVTPENPYGIPPIALTSAGGNPDPLRTTQVFPHSGPSIPLNIAATQVVSQKMSVPSSLLDQLYHAMPHKLMEISQNTNANITVEESDSNSNEKFISVVGTSEANQSALMQLYAALISLGRK
;
A
#
# COMPACT_ATOMS: atom_id res chain seq x y z
N MET A 1 1.59 -31.56 33.60
CA MET A 1 0.54 -30.53 33.68
C MET A 1 0.73 -29.68 32.45
N ASP A 2 0.09 -30.12 31.37
CA ASP A 2 0.38 -29.71 30.00
C ASP A 2 -0.60 -28.61 29.56
N SER A 3 -0.07 -27.51 29.05
CA SER A 3 -0.82 -26.40 28.44
C SER A 3 0.17 -25.75 27.47
N GLY A 4 0.09 -25.87 26.14
CA GLY A 4 -1.08 -25.90 25.28
C GLY A 4 -1.07 -24.65 24.39
N THR A 5 0.02 -24.37 23.67
CA THR A 5 0.08 -23.26 22.70
C THR A 5 -0.26 -23.77 21.31
N SER A 6 -1.51 -23.49 20.93
CA SER A 6 -2.09 -23.66 19.59
C SER A 6 -1.24 -22.97 18.51
N VAL A 7 -0.80 -23.76 17.52
CA VAL A 7 -0.20 -23.28 16.28
C VAL A 7 -1.33 -22.84 15.35
N VAL A 8 -1.53 -21.53 15.20
CA VAL A 8 -2.37 -20.99 14.13
C VAL A 8 -1.51 -20.87 12.88
N SER A 9 -1.63 -21.83 11.97
CA SER A 9 -1.09 -21.69 10.61
C SER A 9 -1.99 -20.73 9.83
N ILE A 10 -1.46 -19.58 9.46
CA ILE A 10 -2.11 -18.69 8.49
C ILE A 10 -1.41 -18.96 7.16
N SER A 11 -2.06 -19.75 6.31
CA SER A 11 -1.70 -19.87 4.89
C SER A 11 -1.84 -18.49 4.24
N ALA A 12 -0.73 -17.77 4.12
CA ALA A 12 -0.68 -16.51 3.38
C ALA A 12 -0.73 -16.84 1.88
N ASP A 13 -1.85 -16.48 1.25
CA ASP A 13 -2.10 -16.60 -0.17
C ASP A 13 -1.03 -15.83 -0.96
N ILE A 14 -0.15 -16.55 -1.64
CA ILE A 14 1.14 -16.07 -2.20
C ILE A 14 0.94 -15.08 -3.36
N LEU A 15 -0.28 -14.90 -3.84
CA LEU A 15 -0.60 -14.11 -5.05
C LEU A 15 -1.34 -12.80 -4.77
N ARG A 16 -1.68 -12.48 -3.52
CA ARG A 16 -2.33 -11.22 -3.15
C ARG A 16 -1.60 -10.56 -1.98
N PRO A 17 -0.78 -9.52 -2.18
CA PRO A 17 -0.37 -8.70 -1.05
C PRO A 17 -1.64 -8.13 -0.41
N PRO A 18 -1.84 -8.24 0.91
CA PRO A 18 -2.99 -7.62 1.54
C PRO A 18 -2.90 -6.11 1.27
N VAL A 19 -3.88 -5.58 0.54
CA VAL A 19 -4.10 -4.13 0.44
C VAL A 19 -4.47 -3.69 1.85
N LEU A 20 -3.46 -3.23 2.60
CA LEU A 20 -3.65 -2.79 3.97
C LEU A 20 -4.52 -1.54 3.93
N THR A 21 -5.79 -1.70 4.34
CA THR A 21 -6.61 -0.56 4.74
C THR A 21 -5.90 0.18 5.87
N ALA A 22 -6.11 1.50 5.97
CA ALA A 22 -5.55 2.31 7.06
C ALA A 22 -5.80 1.67 8.45
N ALA A 23 -6.98 1.05 8.60
CA ALA A 23 -7.38 0.24 9.75
C ALA A 23 -6.42 -0.94 10.04
N GLN A 24 -6.06 -1.74 9.02
CA GLN A 24 -5.11 -2.86 9.21
C GLN A 24 -3.69 -2.39 9.52
N THR A 25 -3.37 -1.15 9.14
CA THR A 25 -2.05 -0.57 9.34
C THR A 25 -1.87 -0.02 10.75
N PHE A 26 -2.95 0.47 11.40
CA PHE A 26 -2.87 1.15 12.71
C PHE A 26 -3.77 0.60 13.84
N GLY A 27 -4.68 -0.34 13.56
CA GLY A 27 -5.64 -0.87 14.53
C GLY A 27 -7.00 -0.17 14.47
N ASP A 28 -8.06 -0.87 14.86
CA ASP A 28 -9.44 -0.34 14.84
C ASP A 28 -9.75 0.56 16.04
N ASN A 29 -8.87 0.57 17.05
CA ASN A 29 -9.01 1.42 18.23
C ASN A 29 -8.36 2.77 17.96
N GLU A 30 -9.12 3.86 18.08
CA GLU A 30 -8.64 5.24 17.85
C GLU A 30 -7.42 5.63 18.71
N ASN A 31 -7.14 4.87 19.78
CA ASN A 31 -6.03 5.09 20.70
C ASN A 31 -4.86 4.11 20.53
N GLU A 32 -4.99 3.11 19.65
CA GLU A 32 -3.93 2.16 19.36
C GLU A 32 -3.20 2.58 18.09
N CYS A 33 -1.88 2.54 18.13
CA CYS A 33 -1.01 2.78 17.01
C CYS A 33 -0.22 1.50 16.75
N ARG A 34 -0.13 1.10 15.48
CA ARG A 34 0.68 -0.04 15.05
C ARG A 34 1.87 0.46 14.24
N VAL A 35 3.07 0.14 14.71
CA VAL A 35 4.34 0.59 14.14
C VAL A 35 5.14 -0.61 13.68
N ARG A 36 5.71 -0.54 12.47
CA ARG A 36 6.52 -1.60 11.89
C ARG A 36 8.00 -1.23 11.97
N LEU A 37 8.72 -1.86 12.87
CA LEU A 37 10.18 -1.76 13.00
C LEU A 37 10.86 -2.78 12.08
N VAL A 38 11.84 -2.32 11.31
CA VAL A 38 12.62 -3.16 10.41
C VAL A 38 13.96 -3.46 11.07
N LEU A 39 14.13 -4.69 11.53
CA LEU A 39 15.33 -5.17 12.20
C LEU A 39 16.12 -6.12 11.31
N THR A 40 17.42 -6.22 11.54
CA THR A 40 18.25 -7.27 10.92
C THR A 40 18.00 -8.61 11.61
N ALA A 41 18.33 -9.70 10.94
CA ALA A 41 18.26 -11.03 11.53
C ALA A 41 19.07 -11.15 12.84
N GLN A 42 20.24 -10.48 12.89
CA GLN A 42 21.08 -10.43 14.10
C GLN A 42 20.39 -9.70 15.24
N GLN A 43 19.82 -8.51 14.98
CA GLN A 43 19.09 -7.74 16.01
C GLN A 43 17.92 -8.54 16.61
N VAL A 44 17.21 -9.32 15.79
CA VAL A 44 16.13 -10.19 16.28
C VAL A 44 16.65 -11.37 17.08
N GLN A 45 17.81 -11.93 16.72
CA GLN A 45 18.44 -12.95 17.55
C GLN A 45 18.86 -12.39 18.90
N GLU A 46 19.47 -11.21 18.93
CA GLU A 46 19.83 -10.51 20.18
C GLU A 46 18.59 -10.26 21.05
N TRP A 47 17.48 -9.81 20.46
CA TRP A 47 16.21 -9.68 21.17
C TRP A 47 15.73 -11.00 21.81
N ASN A 48 15.75 -12.09 21.04
CA ASN A 48 15.29 -13.41 21.52
C ASN A 48 16.20 -14.02 22.60
N LEU A 49 17.46 -13.59 22.68
CA LEU A 49 18.41 -14.03 23.72
C LEU A 49 18.22 -13.29 25.05
N LEU A 50 17.43 -12.22 25.08
CA LEU A 50 17.19 -11.46 26.32
C LEU A 50 16.33 -12.25 27.31
N PRO A 51 16.61 -12.13 28.61
CA PRO A 51 15.72 -12.59 29.66
C PRO A 51 14.31 -12.03 29.50
N GLN A 52 13.29 -12.86 29.75
CA GLN A 52 11.88 -12.46 29.63
C GLN A 52 11.54 -11.27 30.53
N ASP A 53 12.17 -11.15 31.70
CA ASP A 53 11.95 -10.04 32.63
C ASP A 53 12.33 -8.69 32.01
N ILE A 54 13.47 -8.64 31.31
CA ILE A 54 13.94 -7.45 30.61
C ILE A 54 13.04 -7.14 29.41
N GLN A 55 12.62 -8.17 28.66
CA GLN A 55 11.67 -7.98 27.56
C GLN A 55 10.34 -7.41 28.08
N GLN A 56 9.82 -7.92 29.20
CA GLN A 56 8.59 -7.42 29.80
C GLN A 56 8.75 -5.98 30.28
N GLU A 57 9.88 -5.62 30.90
CA GLU A 57 10.17 -4.25 31.31
C GLU A 57 10.14 -3.29 30.10
N ILE A 58 10.85 -3.63 29.02
CA ILE A 58 10.89 -2.84 27.78
C ILE A 58 9.51 -2.72 27.13
N LEU A 59 8.74 -3.82 27.15
CA LEU A 59 7.38 -3.88 26.63
C LEU A 59 6.32 -3.36 27.61
N LYS A 60 6.76 -2.68 28.69
CA LYS A 60 5.91 -2.10 29.74
C LYS A 60 4.89 -3.10 30.28
N ASN A 61 5.36 -4.28 30.66
CA ASN A 61 4.56 -5.38 31.21
C ASN A 61 3.37 -5.78 30.31
N GLY A 62 3.61 -5.83 28.99
CA GLY A 62 2.63 -6.29 28.00
C GLY A 62 1.72 -5.20 27.44
N GLN A 63 1.94 -3.93 27.80
CA GLN A 63 1.24 -2.81 27.16
C GLN A 63 1.66 -2.64 25.70
N VAL A 64 2.86 -3.07 25.34
CA VAL A 64 3.36 -3.07 23.96
C VAL A 64 3.38 -4.51 23.47
N ARG A 65 2.56 -4.81 22.46
CA ARG A 65 2.57 -6.13 21.81
C ARG A 65 3.56 -6.10 20.66
N VAL A 66 4.42 -7.11 20.57
CA VAL A 66 5.39 -7.25 19.47
C VAL A 66 5.14 -8.55 18.73
N GLU A 67 4.75 -8.45 17.47
CA GLU A 67 4.63 -9.60 16.57
C GLU A 67 5.82 -9.62 15.61
N THR A 68 6.46 -10.76 15.44
CA THR A 68 7.54 -10.91 14.45
C THR A 68 6.97 -11.45 13.15
N TYR A 69 7.02 -10.65 12.08
CA TYR A 69 6.73 -11.14 10.74
C TYR A 69 8.00 -11.74 10.13
N SER A 70 8.07 -13.07 10.15
CA SER A 70 9.15 -13.81 9.50
C SER A 70 8.73 -14.17 8.08
N SER A 71 9.08 -13.34 7.09
CA SER A 71 9.07 -13.80 5.70
C SER A 71 10.26 -14.75 5.48
N SER A 72 10.04 -15.84 4.75
CA SER A 72 10.91 -17.01 4.69
C SER A 72 12.24 -16.81 3.94
N ASN A 73 12.59 -15.60 3.49
CA ASN A 73 13.81 -15.41 2.69
C ASN A 73 14.39 -13.98 2.74
N THR A 74 14.21 -13.25 3.84
CA THR A 74 14.80 -11.91 3.94
C THR A 74 15.70 -11.81 5.16
N ALA A 75 16.88 -11.20 4.96
CA ALA A 75 17.83 -10.87 6.03
C ALA A 75 17.29 -9.85 7.05
N ARG A 76 16.09 -9.32 6.79
CA ARG A 76 15.37 -8.36 7.62
C ARG A 76 14.12 -9.02 8.18
N LYS A 77 13.82 -8.73 9.43
CA LYS A 77 12.60 -9.15 10.12
C LYS A 77 11.83 -7.90 10.47
N ILE A 78 10.51 -8.02 10.47
CA ILE A 78 9.64 -6.90 10.83
C ILE A 78 9.04 -7.18 12.20
N PHE A 79 9.30 -6.29 13.15
CA PHE A 79 8.61 -6.26 14.43
C PHE A 79 7.42 -5.32 14.30
N ILE A 80 6.26 -5.83 14.64
CA ILE A 80 5.01 -5.08 14.63
C ILE A 80 4.70 -4.75 16.08
N CYS A 81 4.91 -3.49 16.46
CA CYS A 81 4.63 -2.99 17.80
C CYS A 81 3.25 -2.34 17.84
N THR A 82 2.35 -2.79 18.73
CA THR A 82 1.05 -2.14 18.95
C THR A 82 0.92 -1.63 20.38
N SER A 83 0.60 -0.35 20.53
CA SER A 83 0.26 0.29 21.81
C SER A 83 -0.22 1.72 21.60
N SER A 84 -0.43 2.47 22.68
CA SER A 84 -0.59 3.92 22.63
C SER A 84 0.70 4.61 22.17
N VAL A 85 0.55 5.82 21.62
CA VAL A 85 1.67 6.63 21.11
C VAL A 85 2.74 6.88 22.18
N SER A 86 2.31 7.22 23.41
CA SER A 86 3.23 7.49 24.53
C SER A 86 4.00 6.24 24.97
N ASN A 87 3.36 5.07 24.92
CA ASN A 87 4.01 3.81 25.25
C ASN A 87 5.05 3.43 24.20
N LEU A 88 4.67 3.50 22.92
CA LEU A 88 5.58 3.23 21.80
C LEU A 88 6.78 4.19 21.79
N ALA A 89 6.53 5.49 22.02
CA ALA A 89 7.58 6.51 22.06
C ALA A 89 8.69 6.19 23.07
N SER A 90 8.33 5.64 24.23
CA SER A 90 9.32 5.21 25.23
C SER A 90 9.88 3.79 25.02
N SER A 91 9.08 2.85 24.50
CA SER A 91 9.51 1.45 24.35
C SER A 91 10.39 1.22 23.13
N ILE A 92 10.17 1.94 22.03
CA ILE A 92 10.93 1.77 20.79
C ILE A 92 12.41 2.11 21.00
N PRO A 93 12.80 3.26 21.59
CA PRO A 93 14.20 3.56 21.87
C PRO A 93 14.84 2.49 22.76
N ALA A 94 14.15 2.07 23.81
CA ALA A 94 14.63 1.03 24.72
C ALA A 94 14.85 -0.30 23.99
N LEU A 95 13.92 -0.70 23.12
CA LEU A 95 14.06 -1.89 22.29
C LEU A 95 15.29 -1.79 21.37
N ILE A 96 15.45 -0.68 20.65
CA ILE A 96 16.57 -0.49 19.73
C ILE A 96 17.91 -0.47 20.47
N LYS A 97 17.97 0.15 21.65
CA LYS A 97 19.18 0.19 22.49
C LYS A 97 19.68 -1.21 22.85
N VAL A 98 18.76 -2.12 23.18
CA VAL A 98 19.15 -3.47 23.59
C VAL A 98 19.57 -4.34 22.41
N VAL A 99 18.93 -4.20 21.25
CA VAL A 99 19.29 -4.97 20.04
C VAL A 99 20.42 -4.34 19.23
N THR A 100 20.85 -3.13 19.58
CA THR A 100 21.97 -2.44 18.93
C THR A 100 22.84 -1.86 20.02
N PRO A 101 23.62 -2.71 20.73
CA PRO A 101 24.50 -2.24 21.79
C PRO A 101 25.58 -1.34 21.16
N THR A 102 25.35 -0.04 21.23
CA THR A 102 26.35 0.96 20.85
C THR A 102 27.45 0.96 21.91
N LYS A 103 28.69 0.74 21.48
CA LYS A 103 29.86 0.69 22.38
C LYS A 103 30.38 2.07 22.77
N GLU A 104 29.85 3.14 22.18
CA GLU A 104 30.29 4.52 22.38
C GLU A 104 29.15 5.32 23.03
N GLU A 105 29.47 6.06 24.10
CA GLU A 105 28.52 6.84 24.90
C GLU A 105 27.84 7.97 24.11
N ASP A 106 28.41 8.37 22.96
CA ASP A 106 27.88 9.40 22.06
C ASP A 106 27.21 8.83 20.79
N ALA A 107 26.96 7.52 20.75
CA ALA A 107 26.43 6.91 19.54
C ALA A 107 24.96 7.32 19.29
N SER A 108 24.70 7.86 18.10
CA SER A 108 23.36 8.09 17.60
C SER A 108 22.58 6.78 17.47
N LEU A 109 21.34 6.79 17.97
CA LEU A 109 20.40 5.69 17.83
C LEU A 109 19.78 5.70 16.42
N ASN A 110 19.90 4.58 15.71
CA ASN A 110 19.36 4.42 14.36
C ASN A 110 18.10 3.55 14.37
N ILE A 111 16.95 4.15 14.09
CA ILE A 111 15.64 3.50 14.15
C ILE A 111 15.09 3.34 12.73
N ASN A 112 14.83 2.10 12.34
CA ASN A 112 14.36 1.76 11.01
C ASN A 112 12.86 1.42 11.03
N LEU A 113 12.04 2.25 10.37
CA LEU A 113 10.60 2.13 10.32
C LEU A 113 10.13 1.81 8.89
N ALA A 114 9.16 0.91 8.74
CA ALA A 114 8.43 0.72 7.49
C ALA A 114 7.17 1.60 7.52
N VAL A 115 7.08 2.57 6.61
CA VAL A 115 5.95 3.51 6.57
C VAL A 115 5.38 3.56 5.15
N SER A 116 4.04 3.52 5.02
CA SER A 116 3.37 3.61 3.73
C SER A 116 3.74 4.91 3.00
N SER A 117 4.07 4.78 1.71
CA SER A 117 4.37 5.93 0.85
C SER A 117 3.20 6.91 0.73
N LEU A 118 1.95 6.43 0.88
CA LEU A 118 0.75 7.27 0.87
C LEU A 118 0.71 8.22 2.07
N ILE A 119 1.13 7.73 3.25
CA ILE A 119 1.13 8.49 4.50
C ILE A 119 2.23 9.54 4.49
N LEU A 120 3.45 9.12 4.09
CA LEU A 120 4.60 10.02 3.96
C LEU A 120 4.36 11.15 2.95
N GLY A 121 3.60 10.87 1.89
CA GLY A 121 3.29 11.85 0.87
C GLY A 121 4.50 12.20 -0.02
N SER A 122 4.50 13.43 -0.54
CA SER A 122 5.57 13.89 -1.43
C SER A 122 6.83 14.27 -0.66
N LYS A 123 7.99 14.20 -1.33
CA LYS A 123 9.27 14.67 -0.75
C LYS A 123 9.18 16.11 -0.25
N VAL A 124 8.45 16.96 -0.97
CA VAL A 124 8.22 18.37 -0.60
C VAL A 124 7.52 18.47 0.75
N LEU A 125 6.48 17.66 0.97
CA LEU A 125 5.72 17.65 2.21
C LEU A 125 6.57 17.21 3.41
N ILE A 126 7.41 16.19 3.22
CA ILE A 126 8.35 15.72 4.25
C ILE A 126 9.35 16.82 4.61
N HIS A 127 9.98 17.46 3.61
CA HIS A 127 10.99 18.49 3.81
C HIS A 127 10.43 19.79 4.39
N GLN A 128 9.17 20.13 4.10
CA GLN A 128 8.56 21.38 4.57
C GLN A 128 7.85 21.26 5.92
N ASN A 129 7.36 20.08 6.29
CA ASN A 129 6.54 19.91 7.49
C ASN A 129 7.20 18.97 8.50
N LEU A 130 7.46 17.72 8.10
CA LEU A 130 7.92 16.69 9.02
C LEU A 130 9.34 16.99 9.54
N ILE A 131 10.28 17.23 8.63
CA ILE A 131 11.69 17.47 9.01
C ILE A 131 11.81 18.69 9.93
N PRO A 132 11.22 19.86 9.63
CA PRO A 132 11.22 21.00 10.56
C PRO A 132 10.60 20.69 11.92
N SER A 133 9.51 19.92 11.97
CA SER A 133 8.87 19.54 13.24
C SER A 133 9.72 18.61 14.11
N LEU A 134 10.55 17.77 13.48
CA LEU A 134 11.50 16.93 14.21
C LEU A 134 12.71 17.75 14.68
N PHE A 135 13.26 18.61 13.81
CA PHE A 135 14.37 19.50 14.15
C PHE A 135 14.02 20.49 15.27
N SER A 136 12.75 20.92 15.37
CA SER A 136 12.33 21.79 16.49
C SER A 136 12.38 21.10 17.85
N VAL A 137 12.32 19.76 17.87
CA VAL A 137 12.38 18.96 19.10
C VAL A 137 13.82 18.56 19.41
N SER A 138 14.59 18.17 18.38
CA SER A 138 15.98 17.76 18.55
C SER A 138 16.83 18.18 17.37
N ASN A 139 17.86 18.99 17.66
CA ASN A 139 18.77 19.54 16.66
C ASN A 139 19.68 18.48 16.02
N SER A 140 19.86 17.33 16.66
CA SER A 140 20.70 16.23 16.17
C SER A 140 19.94 15.23 15.31
N THR A 141 18.62 15.36 15.20
CA THR A 141 17.79 14.38 14.49
C THR A 141 17.99 14.46 12.98
N LYS A 142 18.24 13.31 12.35
CA LYS A 142 18.23 13.17 10.89
C LYS A 142 17.17 12.15 10.47
N LEU A 143 16.36 12.55 9.49
CA LEU A 143 15.35 11.69 8.89
C LEU A 143 15.79 11.32 7.48
N LEU A 144 16.11 10.05 7.27
CA LEU A 144 16.43 9.46 5.98
C LEU A 144 15.27 8.59 5.52
N TYR A 145 15.00 8.56 4.22
CA TYR A 145 13.98 7.68 3.66
C TYR A 145 14.48 7.04 2.37
N SER A 146 14.11 5.78 2.13
CA SER A 146 14.57 5.02 0.98
C SER A 146 14.00 5.59 -0.32
N ALA A 147 14.84 5.61 -1.37
CA ALA A 147 14.41 5.98 -2.71
C ALA A 147 13.43 4.95 -3.30
N SER A 148 13.66 3.66 -3.02
CA SER A 148 12.80 2.54 -3.42
C SER A 148 11.80 2.16 -2.33
N LEU A 149 10.72 1.49 -2.74
CA LEU A 149 9.81 0.80 -1.84
C LEU A 149 10.45 -0.47 -1.28
N LEU A 150 9.93 -0.97 -0.16
CA LEU A 150 10.28 -2.29 0.37
C LEU A 150 9.76 -3.37 -0.59
N PRO A 151 10.49 -4.49 -0.77
CA PRO A 151 10.07 -5.56 -1.68
C PRO A 151 8.66 -6.06 -1.35
N ARG A 152 7.79 -6.12 -2.36
CA ARG A 152 6.40 -6.58 -2.24
C ARG A 152 5.54 -5.75 -1.25
N SER A 153 5.90 -4.50 -1.01
CA SER A 153 5.14 -3.58 -0.15
C SER A 153 5.02 -2.19 -0.80
N SER A 154 3.99 -1.43 -0.42
CA SER A 154 3.82 -0.01 -0.76
C SER A 154 4.55 0.93 0.22
N GLU A 155 5.31 0.36 1.15
CA GLU A 155 6.02 1.05 2.20
C GLU A 155 7.44 1.44 1.80
N ARG A 156 7.95 2.52 2.39
CA ARG A 156 9.35 2.94 2.32
C ARG A 156 10.00 2.70 3.67
N LEU A 157 11.31 2.45 3.63
CA LEU A 157 12.13 2.46 4.82
C LEU A 157 12.39 3.91 5.22
N VAL A 158 12.07 4.26 6.45
CA VAL A 158 12.37 5.54 7.08
C VAL A 158 13.36 5.26 8.20
N THR A 159 14.57 5.81 8.09
CA THR A 159 15.62 5.69 9.09
C THR A 159 15.71 7.00 9.86
N LEU A 160 15.45 6.94 11.15
CA LEU A 160 15.57 8.06 12.08
C LEU A 160 16.86 7.90 12.87
N GLU A 161 17.78 8.84 12.69
CA GLU A 161 19.01 8.94 13.49
C GLU A 161 18.79 10.03 14.54
N THR A 162 18.94 9.71 15.82
CA THR A 162 18.71 10.66 16.93
C THR A 162 19.60 10.33 18.11
N ASN A 163 19.87 11.30 18.97
CA ASN A 163 20.52 11.01 20.26
C ASN A 163 19.59 10.19 21.16
N GLU A 164 20.17 9.38 22.04
CA GLU A 164 19.40 8.53 22.96
C GLU A 164 18.47 9.36 23.86
N ILE A 165 18.97 10.49 24.38
CA ILE A 165 18.24 11.37 25.30
C ILE A 165 16.95 11.89 24.67
N ASP A 166 17.00 12.28 23.40
CA ASP A 166 15.88 12.90 22.69
C ASP A 166 14.98 11.88 21.98
N ALA A 167 15.41 10.62 21.86
CA ALA A 167 14.80 9.62 20.98
C ALA A 167 13.30 9.42 21.28
N SER A 168 12.91 9.45 22.55
CA SER A 168 11.51 9.26 22.96
C SER A 168 10.60 10.39 22.44
N VAL A 169 11.02 11.64 22.63
CA VAL A 169 10.26 12.83 22.23
C VAL A 169 10.19 12.94 20.70
N VAL A 170 11.30 12.61 20.02
CA VAL A 170 11.38 12.61 18.55
C VAL A 170 10.43 11.57 17.95
N ILE A 171 10.41 10.34 18.48
CA ILE A 171 9.47 9.30 18.03
C ILE A 171 8.04 9.69 18.32
N GLU A 172 7.74 10.24 19.49
CA GLU A 172 6.39 10.70 19.82
C GLU A 172 5.89 11.73 18.80
N THR A 173 6.75 12.68 18.44
CA THR A 173 6.47 13.71 17.44
C THR A 173 6.23 13.12 16.05
N LEU A 174 7.09 12.18 15.63
CA LEU A 174 6.95 11.45 14.38
C LEU A 174 5.63 10.68 14.31
N LEU A 175 5.27 9.95 15.37
CA LEU A 175 4.05 9.15 15.43
C LEU A 175 2.79 10.03 15.43
N LYS A 176 2.78 11.13 16.19
CA LYS A 176 1.69 12.12 16.15
C LYS A 176 1.52 12.72 14.76
N TYR A 177 2.61 13.05 14.09
CA TYR A 177 2.58 13.53 12.71
C TYR A 177 1.94 12.50 11.77
N ILE A 178 2.41 11.24 11.82
CA ILE A 178 1.87 10.15 11.01
C ILE A 178 0.36 9.95 11.27
N LEU A 179 -0.07 9.94 12.53
CA LEU A 179 -1.48 9.79 12.89
C LEU A 179 -2.34 10.96 12.37
N SER A 180 -1.86 12.20 12.50
CA SER A 180 -2.55 13.38 11.95
C SER A 180 -2.68 13.32 10.41
N ARG A 181 -1.72 12.68 9.74
CA ARG A 181 -1.76 12.47 8.29
C ARG A 181 -2.76 11.38 7.91
N ILE A 182 -2.82 10.30 8.68
CA ILE A 182 -3.77 9.21 8.45
C ILE A 182 -5.20 9.71 8.61
N SER A 183 -5.49 10.52 9.62
CA SER A 183 -6.82 11.10 9.81
C SER A 183 -7.22 12.05 8.66
N PHE A 184 -6.23 12.64 7.97
CA PHE A 184 -6.46 13.51 6.82
C PHE A 184 -6.60 12.76 5.49
N ILE A 185 -6.04 11.55 5.37
CA ILE A 185 -6.21 10.75 4.16
C ILE A 185 -7.63 10.17 4.22
N PRO A 186 -8.55 10.61 3.34
CA PRO A 186 -9.89 10.03 3.33
C PRO A 186 -9.73 8.52 3.10
N ARG A 187 -10.61 7.71 3.72
CA ARG A 187 -10.63 6.23 3.66
C ARG A 187 -10.86 5.67 2.23
N VAL A 188 -10.40 6.36 1.19
CA VAL A 188 -10.45 5.94 -0.19
C VAL A 188 -9.49 4.76 -0.34
N SER A 189 -10.08 3.57 -0.40
CA SER A 189 -9.42 2.35 -0.83
C SER A 189 -9.08 2.47 -2.31
N VAL A 190 -7.91 3.01 -2.62
CA VAL A 190 -7.37 2.86 -3.97
C VAL A 190 -6.81 1.45 -4.07
N VAL A 191 -7.57 0.53 -4.68
CA VAL A 191 -7.04 -0.77 -5.10
C VAL A 191 -6.15 -0.50 -6.32
N PRO A 192 -4.83 -0.64 -6.22
CA PRO A 192 -4.00 -0.53 -7.41
C PRO A 192 -4.41 -1.65 -8.37
N TYR A 193 -4.80 -1.29 -9.59
CA TYR A 193 -5.02 -2.26 -10.65
C TYR A 193 -3.68 -2.94 -10.94
N ILE A 194 -3.56 -4.20 -10.56
CA ILE A 194 -2.50 -5.07 -11.06
C ILE A 194 -3.08 -5.68 -12.33
N PRO A 195 -2.61 -5.33 -13.52
CA PRO A 195 -3.01 -6.05 -14.71
C PRO A 195 -2.64 -7.51 -14.51
N ASP A 196 -3.63 -8.39 -14.49
CA ASP A 196 -3.37 -9.80 -14.72
C ASP A 196 -2.64 -9.88 -16.07
N ALA A 197 -1.48 -10.53 -16.08
CA ALA A 197 -0.76 -10.77 -17.32
C ALA A 197 -1.73 -11.51 -18.24
N ALA A 198 -2.18 -10.84 -19.31
CA ALA A 198 -2.98 -11.46 -20.34
C ALA A 198 -2.11 -12.50 -21.06
N TYR A 199 -1.97 -13.68 -20.46
CA TYR A 199 -1.40 -14.85 -21.09
C TYR A 199 -2.41 -15.32 -22.13
N GLY A 200 -2.26 -14.84 -23.36
CA GLY A 200 -3.06 -15.34 -24.47
C GLY A 200 -2.87 -14.51 -25.72
N ILE A 201 -2.05 -15.01 -26.65
CA ILE A 201 -2.01 -14.80 -28.13
C ILE A 201 -2.02 -13.34 -28.68
N TYR A 202 -2.28 -12.34 -27.84
CA TYR A 202 -2.24 -10.91 -28.13
C TYR A 202 -0.78 -10.48 -28.18
N GLY A 203 -0.35 -9.97 -29.33
CA GLY A 203 0.99 -9.41 -29.52
C GLY A 203 1.94 -10.23 -30.40
N SER A 204 1.54 -11.39 -30.92
CA SER A 204 2.30 -12.03 -32.00
C SER A 204 2.07 -11.30 -33.32
N PRO A 205 3.12 -10.89 -34.07
CA PRO A 205 2.99 -10.29 -35.40
C PRO A 205 2.21 -11.18 -36.38
N SER A 206 2.18 -12.49 -36.16
CA SER A 206 1.45 -13.44 -37.00
C SER A 206 -0.07 -13.42 -36.81
N THR A 207 -0.57 -12.91 -35.67
CA THR A 207 -2.01 -12.85 -35.40
C THR A 207 -2.63 -11.52 -35.84
N PHE A 208 -1.83 -10.48 -36.07
CA PHE A 208 -2.31 -9.14 -36.45
C PHE A 208 -3.06 -9.10 -37.79
N THR A 209 -2.79 -10.03 -38.70
CA THR A 209 -3.41 -10.04 -40.04
C THR A 209 -4.72 -10.84 -40.10
N GLN A 210 -5.12 -11.52 -39.02
CA GLN A 210 -6.28 -12.41 -39.02
C GLN A 210 -7.52 -11.84 -38.32
N PHE A 211 -7.40 -10.71 -37.60
CA PHE A 211 -8.54 -10.12 -36.91
C PHE A 211 -9.36 -9.23 -37.84
N ASN A 212 -10.53 -9.72 -38.24
CA ASN A 212 -11.53 -8.93 -38.91
C ASN A 212 -12.05 -7.84 -37.96
N HIS A 213 -12.07 -6.58 -38.40
CA HIS A 213 -12.32 -5.39 -37.56
C HIS A 213 -13.68 -5.38 -36.85
N MET A 214 -14.61 -6.26 -37.26
CA MET A 214 -15.91 -6.42 -36.62
C MET A 214 -15.96 -7.49 -35.51
N SER A 215 -14.91 -8.31 -35.35
CA SER A 215 -14.95 -9.49 -34.48
C SER A 215 -14.81 -9.19 -32.97
N SER A 216 -14.56 -7.94 -32.58
CA SER A 216 -14.45 -7.50 -31.18
C SER A 216 -15.50 -6.42 -30.84
N MET A 217 -16.55 -6.26 -31.67
CA MET A 217 -17.62 -5.31 -31.35
C MET A 217 -18.40 -5.79 -30.13
N VAL A 218 -18.57 -4.88 -29.18
CA VAL A 218 -19.45 -5.05 -28.02
C VAL A 218 -20.88 -5.16 -28.54
N THR A 219 -21.45 -6.37 -28.48
CA THR A 219 -22.87 -6.61 -28.76
C THR A 219 -23.60 -6.86 -27.43
N PRO A 220 -24.93 -6.72 -27.38
CA PRO A 220 -25.72 -7.10 -26.20
C PRO A 220 -25.47 -8.55 -25.73
N GLU A 221 -25.07 -9.44 -26.64
CA GLU A 221 -24.69 -10.83 -26.36
C GLU A 221 -23.21 -11.02 -25.97
N ASN A 222 -22.37 -10.00 -26.19
CA ASN A 222 -20.94 -10.00 -25.91
C ASN A 222 -20.51 -8.72 -25.18
N PRO A 223 -20.93 -8.55 -23.91
CA PRO A 223 -20.74 -7.31 -23.15
C PRO A 223 -19.27 -6.95 -22.89
N TYR A 224 -18.36 -7.90 -23.09
CA TYR A 224 -16.93 -7.74 -22.85
C TYR A 224 -16.10 -7.71 -24.16
N GLY A 225 -16.75 -7.68 -25.33
CA GLY A 225 -16.05 -7.64 -26.63
C GLY A 225 -15.12 -8.84 -26.84
N ILE A 226 -15.40 -9.96 -26.18
CA ILE A 226 -14.57 -11.17 -26.19
C ILE A 226 -14.65 -11.75 -27.61
N PRO A 227 -13.52 -11.87 -28.34
CA PRO A 227 -13.57 -12.44 -29.68
C PRO A 227 -14.10 -13.88 -29.59
N PRO A 228 -14.96 -14.34 -30.52
CA PRO A 228 -15.57 -15.67 -30.46
C PRO A 228 -14.57 -16.82 -30.28
N ILE A 229 -13.31 -16.61 -30.69
CA ILE A 229 -12.23 -17.59 -30.58
C ILE A 229 -11.69 -17.76 -29.15
N ALA A 230 -11.93 -16.78 -28.26
CA ALA A 230 -11.63 -16.89 -26.83
C ALA A 230 -12.73 -17.66 -26.08
N LEU A 231 -13.96 -17.72 -26.61
CA LEU A 231 -15.01 -18.61 -26.09
C LEU A 231 -14.79 -20.07 -26.49
N THR A 232 -14.19 -20.34 -27.65
CA THR A 232 -13.97 -21.71 -28.15
C THR A 232 -12.71 -22.37 -27.60
N SER A 233 -11.81 -21.61 -26.96
CA SER A 233 -10.60 -22.14 -26.30
C SER A 233 -10.74 -22.29 -24.77
N ALA A 234 -11.81 -21.75 -24.18
CA ALA A 234 -12.14 -21.89 -22.76
C ALA A 234 -13.08 -23.07 -22.46
N GLY A 235 -13.46 -23.87 -23.47
CA GLY A 235 -14.39 -24.99 -23.34
C GLY A 235 -13.82 -26.28 -23.92
N GLY A 236 -12.96 -26.97 -23.16
CA GLY A 236 -12.59 -28.35 -23.48
C GLY A 236 -11.20 -28.78 -23.03
N ASN A 237 -11.01 -29.07 -21.74
CA ASN A 237 -10.69 -30.45 -21.31
C ASN A 237 -10.63 -30.55 -19.78
N PRO A 238 -11.24 -31.57 -19.17
CA PRO A 238 -11.06 -31.89 -17.77
C PRO A 238 -9.85 -32.84 -17.64
N ASP A 239 -8.77 -32.41 -17.01
CA ASP A 239 -8.13 -33.22 -15.96
C ASP A 239 -6.88 -32.53 -15.39
N PRO A 240 -6.73 -32.47 -14.06
CA PRO A 240 -5.55 -31.95 -13.38
C PRO A 240 -4.50 -33.07 -13.25
N LEU A 241 -3.22 -32.69 -13.10
CA LEU A 241 -2.09 -33.58 -12.76
C LEU A 241 -1.50 -34.40 -13.93
N ARG A 242 -0.46 -33.84 -14.57
CA ARG A 242 0.68 -34.45 -15.32
C ARG A 242 0.97 -33.48 -16.48
N THR A 243 2.18 -33.03 -16.76
CA THR A 243 3.53 -33.47 -16.42
C THR A 243 4.48 -32.39 -16.96
N THR A 244 5.44 -31.98 -16.13
CA THR A 244 6.82 -31.60 -16.50
C THR A 244 7.13 -31.46 -18.00
N GLN A 245 7.36 -30.24 -18.48
CA GLN A 245 8.46 -29.97 -19.40
C GLN A 245 9.13 -28.63 -19.09
N VAL A 246 10.43 -28.76 -18.83
CA VAL A 246 11.43 -27.73 -18.60
C VAL A 246 11.82 -27.14 -19.96
N PHE A 247 11.69 -25.83 -20.15
CA PHE A 247 12.45 -25.11 -21.18
C PHE A 247 12.92 -23.75 -20.64
N PRO A 248 14.20 -23.38 -20.88
CA PRO A 248 14.80 -22.14 -20.37
C PRO A 248 14.35 -20.97 -21.27
N HIS A 249 13.96 -19.84 -20.66
CA HIS A 249 13.59 -18.64 -21.40
C HIS A 249 14.66 -17.56 -21.26
N SER A 250 15.41 -17.40 -22.34
CA SER A 250 16.26 -16.26 -22.63
C SER A 250 15.62 -15.46 -23.79
N GLY A 251 15.23 -14.21 -23.50
CA GLY A 251 14.88 -13.15 -24.47
C GLY A 251 13.38 -12.84 -24.63
N PRO A 252 12.99 -11.71 -25.28
CA PRO A 252 13.64 -10.42 -25.45
C PRO A 252 12.76 -9.24 -24.93
N SER A 253 13.39 -8.09 -24.70
CA SER A 253 12.79 -6.81 -24.26
C SER A 253 11.66 -6.30 -25.16
N ILE A 254 10.48 -6.04 -24.59
CA ILE A 254 9.31 -5.46 -25.26
C ILE A 254 9.45 -3.92 -25.26
N PRO A 255 9.20 -3.22 -26.40
CA PRO A 255 9.18 -1.76 -26.43
C PRO A 255 7.94 -1.21 -25.70
N LEU A 256 8.17 -0.22 -24.84
CA LEU A 256 7.26 0.37 -23.85
C LEU A 256 6.01 1.10 -24.43
N ASN A 257 5.74 1.03 -25.73
CA ASN A 257 4.87 2.01 -26.42
C ASN A 257 3.49 1.50 -26.89
N ILE A 258 3.16 0.22 -26.70
CA ILE A 258 1.89 -0.37 -27.24
C ILE A 258 0.76 -0.37 -26.20
N ALA A 259 1.07 -0.22 -24.91
CA ALA A 259 0.07 -0.18 -23.83
C ALA A 259 -0.75 1.13 -23.78
N ALA A 260 -0.34 2.17 -24.50
CA ALA A 260 -0.94 3.50 -24.39
C ALA A 260 -2.29 3.64 -25.12
N THR A 261 -2.61 2.79 -26.08
CA THR A 261 -3.79 2.96 -26.96
C THR A 261 -4.97 2.06 -26.62
N GLN A 262 -4.84 1.16 -25.65
CA GLN A 262 -5.95 0.30 -25.24
C GLN A 262 -6.97 1.09 -24.42
N VAL A 263 -8.25 0.97 -24.78
CA VAL A 263 -9.36 1.50 -23.97
C VAL A 263 -9.54 0.57 -22.78
N VAL A 264 -9.35 1.12 -21.59
CA VAL A 264 -9.47 0.43 -20.29
C VAL A 264 -10.65 1.05 -19.54
N SER A 265 -11.34 0.24 -18.74
CA SER A 265 -12.34 0.71 -17.78
C SER A 265 -11.77 0.63 -16.37
N GLN A 266 -11.91 1.71 -15.59
CA GLN A 266 -11.47 1.80 -14.20
C GLN A 266 -12.63 2.30 -13.34
N LYS A 267 -12.87 1.68 -12.18
CA LYS A 267 -13.92 2.10 -11.24
C LYS A 267 -13.29 2.68 -9.98
N MET A 268 -13.87 3.77 -9.45
CA MET A 268 -13.54 4.31 -8.13
C MET A 268 -14.80 4.34 -7.26
N SER A 269 -14.67 3.87 -6.01
CA SER A 269 -15.73 4.04 -4.99
C SER A 269 -15.63 5.44 -4.39
N VAL A 270 -16.77 6.12 -4.26
CA VAL A 270 -16.90 7.45 -3.66
C VAL A 270 -18.11 7.47 -2.73
N PRO A 271 -17.99 8.01 -1.50
CA PRO A 271 -19.15 8.22 -0.64
C PRO A 271 -20.23 9.05 -1.33
N SER A 272 -21.48 8.61 -1.26
CA SER A 272 -22.62 9.26 -1.91
C SER A 272 -22.73 10.74 -1.53
N SER A 273 -22.46 11.09 -0.26
CA SER A 273 -22.47 12.46 0.25
C SER A 273 -21.47 13.38 -0.45
N LEU A 274 -20.25 12.90 -0.74
CA LEU A 274 -19.23 13.68 -1.43
C LEU A 274 -19.57 13.86 -2.91
N LEU A 275 -20.13 12.82 -3.54
CA LEU A 275 -20.55 12.90 -4.93
C LEU A 275 -21.74 13.88 -5.07
N ASP A 276 -22.69 13.83 -4.15
CA ASP A 276 -23.82 14.76 -4.14
C ASP A 276 -23.34 16.19 -3.88
N GLN A 277 -22.38 16.42 -2.96
CA GLN A 277 -21.73 17.72 -2.78
C GLN A 277 -21.01 18.20 -4.05
N LEU A 278 -20.35 17.30 -4.79
CA LEU A 278 -19.69 17.62 -6.05
C LEU A 278 -20.71 18.07 -7.10
N TYR A 279 -21.84 17.36 -7.23
CA TYR A 279 -22.92 17.74 -8.14
C TYR A 279 -23.55 19.09 -7.76
N HIS A 280 -23.73 19.37 -6.47
CA HIS A 280 -24.29 20.65 -5.99
C HIS A 280 -23.31 21.81 -6.18
N ALA A 281 -22.03 21.60 -5.87
CA ALA A 281 -21.03 22.65 -5.93
C ALA A 281 -20.57 22.94 -7.36
N MET A 282 -20.46 21.90 -8.21
CA MET A 282 -19.88 21.99 -9.55
C MET A 282 -20.57 21.01 -10.53
N PRO A 283 -21.80 21.32 -11.00
CA PRO A 283 -22.62 20.39 -11.77
C PRO A 283 -21.99 19.94 -13.09
N HIS A 284 -21.11 20.77 -13.68
CA HIS A 284 -20.46 20.48 -14.95
C HIS A 284 -19.05 19.87 -14.81
N LYS A 285 -18.55 19.65 -13.58
CA LYS A 285 -17.15 19.27 -13.39
C LYS A 285 -16.80 17.89 -13.96
N LEU A 286 -17.73 16.94 -13.85
CA LEU A 286 -17.54 15.61 -14.46
C LEU A 286 -17.44 15.69 -15.99
N MET A 287 -18.27 16.53 -16.61
CA MET A 287 -18.23 16.76 -18.06
C MET A 287 -16.95 17.49 -18.47
N GLU A 288 -16.50 18.48 -17.69
CA GLU A 288 -15.25 19.20 -17.91
C GLU A 288 -14.05 18.25 -17.84
N ILE A 289 -13.99 17.38 -16.83
CA ILE A 289 -12.91 16.38 -16.70
C ILE A 289 -12.98 15.40 -17.87
N SER A 290 -14.16 14.89 -18.20
CA SER A 290 -14.37 13.97 -19.33
C SER A 290 -13.85 14.55 -20.65
N GLN A 291 -14.15 15.82 -20.94
CA GLN A 291 -13.67 16.54 -22.12
C GLN A 291 -12.15 16.80 -22.07
N ASN A 292 -11.62 17.22 -20.92
CA ASN A 292 -10.20 17.53 -20.77
C ASN A 292 -9.31 16.29 -20.89
N THR A 293 -9.79 15.14 -20.45
CA THR A 293 -8.97 13.91 -20.41
C THR A 293 -9.29 12.95 -21.55
N ASN A 294 -10.29 13.24 -22.38
CA ASN A 294 -10.83 12.29 -23.37
C ASN A 294 -11.24 10.94 -22.74
N ALA A 295 -11.76 10.96 -21.51
CA ALA A 295 -12.26 9.78 -20.82
C ALA A 295 -13.79 9.89 -20.67
N ASN A 296 -14.52 8.81 -20.93
CA ASN A 296 -15.95 8.74 -20.65
C ASN A 296 -16.15 8.43 -19.16
N ILE A 297 -16.85 9.30 -18.44
CA ILE A 297 -17.07 9.20 -17.00
C ILE A 297 -18.56 8.98 -16.77
N THR A 298 -18.92 7.82 -16.20
CA THR A 298 -20.30 7.48 -15.84
C THR A 298 -20.38 7.19 -14.35
N VAL A 299 -21.48 7.63 -13.71
CA VAL A 299 -21.76 7.29 -12.32
C VAL A 299 -22.74 6.12 -12.31
N GLU A 300 -22.33 5.02 -11.70
CA GLU A 300 -23.21 3.89 -11.44
C GLU A 300 -23.97 4.15 -10.13
N GLU A 301 -25.30 4.15 -10.22
CA GLU A 301 -26.15 4.14 -9.04
C GLU A 301 -26.04 2.77 -8.38
N SER A 302 -25.44 2.73 -7.19
CA SER A 302 -25.49 1.57 -6.30
C SER A 302 -26.90 1.40 -5.74
N ASP A 303 -27.24 0.18 -5.30
CA ASP A 303 -28.48 -0.11 -4.57
C ASP A 303 -28.79 0.98 -3.53
N SER A 304 -30.07 1.33 -3.38
CA SER A 304 -30.57 2.46 -2.58
C SER A 304 -30.18 2.46 -1.09
N ASN A 305 -29.48 1.43 -0.61
CA ASN A 305 -28.96 1.28 0.74
C ASN A 305 -27.42 1.44 0.85
N SER A 306 -26.71 1.69 -0.25
CA SER A 306 -25.25 1.89 -0.22
C SER A 306 -24.89 3.35 0.01
N ASN A 307 -24.09 3.60 1.04
CA ASN A 307 -23.47 4.91 1.28
C ASN A 307 -22.33 5.23 0.28
N GLU A 308 -22.05 4.33 -0.67
CA GLU A 308 -20.99 4.46 -1.67
C GLU A 308 -21.55 4.30 -3.08
N LYS A 309 -21.21 5.25 -3.96
CA LYS A 309 -21.48 5.20 -5.41
C LYS A 309 -20.18 4.90 -6.16
N PHE A 310 -20.29 4.28 -7.34
CA PHE A 310 -19.13 3.98 -8.17
C PHE A 310 -19.06 4.94 -9.36
N ILE A 311 -17.89 5.54 -9.57
CA ILE A 311 -17.60 6.30 -10.79
C ILE A 311 -16.78 5.39 -11.70
N SER A 312 -17.29 5.13 -12.89
CA SER A 312 -16.64 4.37 -13.96
C SER A 312 -15.99 5.33 -14.94
N VAL A 313 -14.71 5.12 -15.23
CA VAL A 313 -13.89 5.93 -16.13
C VAL A 313 -13.38 5.03 -17.24
N VAL A 314 -13.78 5.32 -18.48
CA VAL A 314 -13.47 4.52 -19.68
C VAL A 314 -12.72 5.37 -20.69
N GLY A 315 -11.53 4.93 -21.07
CA GLY A 315 -10.62 5.71 -21.92
C GLY A 315 -9.28 5.01 -22.07
N THR A 316 -8.30 5.66 -22.70
CA THR A 316 -6.94 5.11 -22.73
C THR A 316 -6.35 5.05 -21.31
N SER A 317 -5.31 4.24 -21.11
CA SER A 317 -4.63 4.16 -19.80
C SER A 317 -4.19 5.54 -19.28
N GLU A 318 -3.65 6.39 -20.15
CA GLU A 318 -3.26 7.77 -19.83
C GLU A 318 -4.46 8.68 -19.57
N ALA A 319 -5.51 8.59 -20.40
CA ALA A 319 -6.74 9.36 -20.23
C ALA A 319 -7.41 9.05 -18.88
N ASN A 320 -7.50 7.78 -18.52
CA ASN A 320 -8.09 7.35 -17.26
C ASN A 320 -7.26 7.81 -16.07
N GLN A 321 -5.93 7.71 -16.15
CA GLN A 321 -5.05 8.19 -15.09
C GLN A 321 -5.22 9.71 -14.88
N SER A 322 -5.26 10.48 -15.96
CA SER A 322 -5.50 11.92 -15.91
C SER A 322 -6.88 12.24 -15.33
N ALA A 323 -7.92 11.50 -15.74
CA ALA A 323 -9.30 11.66 -15.25
C ALA A 323 -9.40 11.39 -13.75
N LEU A 324 -8.85 10.26 -13.29
CA LEU A 324 -8.85 9.89 -11.87
C LEU A 324 -8.10 10.92 -11.02
N MET A 325 -6.98 11.45 -11.50
CA MET A 325 -6.23 12.50 -10.80
C MET A 325 -7.06 13.79 -10.66
N GLN A 326 -7.76 14.22 -11.71
CA GLN A 326 -8.61 15.40 -11.65
C GLN A 326 -9.86 15.19 -10.79
N LEU A 327 -10.49 14.01 -10.86
CA LEU A 327 -11.61 13.64 -9.99
C LEU A 327 -11.19 13.66 -8.53
N TYR A 328 -10.01 13.09 -8.21
CA TYR A 328 -9.48 13.07 -6.85
C TYR A 328 -9.20 14.49 -6.33
N ALA A 329 -8.62 15.36 -7.16
CA ALA A 329 -8.40 16.76 -6.81
C ALA A 329 -9.72 17.52 -6.56
N ALA A 330 -10.75 17.29 -7.37
CA ALA A 330 -12.06 17.89 -7.19
C ALA A 330 -12.72 17.42 -5.87
N LEU A 331 -12.65 16.13 -5.56
CA LEU A 331 -13.20 15.56 -4.32
C LEU A 331 -12.47 16.09 -3.07
N ILE A 332 -11.13 16.18 -3.10
CA ILE A 332 -10.35 16.78 -1.99
C ILE A 332 -10.75 18.24 -1.77
N SER A 333 -10.98 19.00 -2.84
CA SER A 333 -11.31 20.42 -2.72
C SER A 333 -12.64 20.67 -1.99
N LEU A 334 -13.57 19.73 -2.06
CA LEU A 334 -14.87 19.79 -1.37
C LEU A 334 -14.75 19.42 0.10
N GLY A 335 -13.97 18.38 0.41
CA GLY A 335 -13.75 17.96 1.80
C GLY A 335 -12.97 18.96 2.67
N ARG A 336 -12.51 20.08 2.10
CA ARG A 336 -11.83 21.18 2.81
C ARG A 336 -12.77 22.28 3.32
N LYS A 337 -14.04 22.31 2.91
CA LYS A 337 -15.04 23.28 3.37
C LYS A 337 -15.91 22.69 4.46
#